data_AF-A0A2E4HMK3-F1
#
_entry.id   AF-A0A2E4HMK3-F1
#
_cell.length_a   1.000
_cell.length_b   1.000
_cell.length_c   1.000
_cell.angle_alpha   90.00
_cell.angle_beta   90.00
_cell.angle_gamma   90.00
#
_symmetry.space_group_name_H-M   'P 1'
#
loop_
_entity.id
_entity.type
_entity.pdbx_description
1 polymer ?
#
loop_
_entity_poly.entity_id
_entity_poly.type
_entity_poly.pdbx_seq_one_letter_code
_entity_poly.pdbx_strand_id
1 'polypeptide(L)'
;MSKVFDSVSNLLNEKLVQVALVGAILYYILASPTVFDLVKGMLDKVFGLVGITLELDGMKLVLFHSVVFGLLLYLSAKYLLGPVVGLLKK
;
A
#
# COMPACT_ATOMS: atom_id res chain seq x y z
N MET A 1 10.02 28.25 17.56
CA MET A 1 10.19 26.78 17.57
C MET A 1 8.86 26.07 17.84
N SER A 2 8.08 26.45 18.86
CA SER A 2 6.77 25.85 19.16
C SER A 2 5.77 25.90 18.00
N LYS A 3 5.57 27.06 17.36
CA LYS A 3 4.61 27.19 16.24
C LYS A 3 4.90 26.27 15.04
N VAL A 4 6.18 26.00 14.77
CA VAL A 4 6.58 25.09 13.68
C VAL A 4 6.29 23.64 14.08
N PHE A 5 6.59 23.28 15.34
CA PHE A 5 6.28 21.96 15.88
C PHE A 5 4.76 21.69 15.93
N ASP A 6 3.98 22.67 16.37
CA ASP A 6 2.51 22.58 16.42
C ASP A 6 1.92 22.43 15.01
N SER A 7 2.47 23.15 14.02
CA SER A 7 2.05 23.04 12.61
C SER A 7 2.39 21.68 12.01
N VAL A 8 3.58 21.12 12.29
CA VAL A 8 3.97 19.78 11.85
C VAL A 8 3.10 18.71 12.51
N SER A 9 2.83 18.84 13.82
CA SER A 9 1.98 17.90 14.57
C SER A 9 0.55 17.87 14.03
N ASN A 10 -0.06 19.04 13.80
CA ASN A 10 -1.41 19.12 13.23
C ASN A 10 -1.47 18.55 11.81
N LEU A 11 -0.49 18.90 10.96
CA LEU A 11 -0.40 18.36 9.60
C LEU A 11 -0.19 16.84 9.60
N LEU A 12 0.68 16.33 10.47
CA LEU A 12 0.92 14.89 10.60
C LEU A 12 -0.37 14.17 11.02
N ASN A 13 -1.10 14.67 12.02
CA ASN A 13 -2.38 14.08 12.43
C ASN A 13 -3.39 14.03 11.29
N GLU A 14 -3.53 15.11 10.52
CA GLU A 14 -4.41 15.13 9.33
C GLU A 14 -3.99 14.08 8.30
N LYS A 15 -2.68 13.97 8.02
CA LYS A 15 -2.17 12.99 7.05
C LYS A 15 -2.28 11.56 7.55
N LEU A 16 -2.15 11.29 8.84
CA LEU A 16 -2.37 9.96 9.42
C LEU A 16 -3.82 9.50 9.22
N VAL A 17 -4.79 10.39 9.42
CA VAL A 17 -6.21 10.09 9.13
C VAL A 17 -6.41 9.80 7.64
N GLN A 18 -5.81 10.60 6.75
CA GLN A 18 -5.90 10.36 5.30
C GLN A 18 -5.27 9.02 4.90
N VAL A 19 -4.12 8.66 5.47
CA VAL A 19 -3.46 7.36 5.23
C VAL A 19 -4.34 6.21 5.72
N ALA A 20 -4.97 6.34 6.90
CA ALA A 20 -5.88 5.32 7.41
C ALA A 20 -7.10 5.11 6.50
N LEU A 21 -7.72 6.20 6.03
CA LEU A 21 -8.87 6.14 5.12
C LEU A 21 -8.48 5.55 3.76
N VAL A 22 -7.38 6.00 3.17
CA VAL A 22 -6.88 5.48 1.89
C VAL A 22 -6.48 4.02 2.02
N GLY A 23 -5.85 3.64 3.14
CA GLY A 23 -5.53 2.25 3.44
C GLY A 23 -6.77 1.36 3.54
N ALA A 24 -7.84 1.83 4.17
CA ALA A 24 -9.12 1.11 4.26
C ALA A 24 -9.76 0.93 2.87
N ILE A 25 -9.75 1.96 2.03
CA ILE A 25 -10.28 1.90 0.65
C ILE A 25 -9.45 0.93 -0.20
N LEU A 26 -8.12 1.01 -0.12
CA LEU A 26 -7.23 0.09 -0.82
C LEU A 26 -7.50 -1.35 -0.39
N TYR A 27 -7.61 -1.59 0.92
CA TYR A 27 -7.91 -2.93 1.43
C TYR A 27 -9.23 -3.45 0.88
N TYR A 28 -10.30 -2.64 0.91
CA TYR A 28 -11.60 -3.03 0.37
C TYR A 28 -11.54 -3.44 -1.11
N ILE A 29 -10.81 -2.68 -1.94
CA ILE A 29 -10.64 -2.97 -3.37
C ILE A 29 -9.83 -4.27 -3.55
N LEU A 30 -8.69 -4.40 -2.86
CA LEU A 30 -7.78 -5.54 -2.98
C LEU A 30 -8.34 -6.83 -2.37
N ALA A 31 -9.23 -6.73 -1.39
CA ALA A 31 -9.87 -7.88 -0.73
C ALA A 31 -10.96 -8.52 -1.60
N SER A 32 -11.26 -7.98 -2.79
CA SER A 32 -12.26 -8.57 -3.68
C SER A 32 -11.74 -9.85 -4.36
N PRO A 33 -12.58 -10.90 -4.51
CA PRO A 33 -12.20 -12.12 -5.23
C PRO A 33 -11.69 -11.87 -6.65
N THR A 34 -12.29 -10.89 -7.35
CA THR A 34 -11.89 -10.48 -8.69
C THR A 34 -10.44 -9.97 -8.75
N VAL A 35 -10.01 -9.21 -7.74
CA VAL A 35 -8.61 -8.77 -7.66
C VAL A 35 -7.69 -9.93 -7.29
N PHE A 36 -8.18 -10.86 -6.47
CA PHE A 36 -7.48 -12.12 -6.18
C PHE A 36 -7.14 -12.93 -7.43
N ASP A 37 -8.12 -13.10 -8.31
CA ASP A 37 -7.95 -13.79 -9.57
C ASP A 37 -7.04 -13.02 -10.54
N LEU A 38 -7.13 -11.68 -10.54
CA LEU A 38 -6.27 -10.84 -11.37
C LEU A 38 -4.80 -10.97 -10.96
N VAL A 39 -4.49 -10.87 -9.67
CA VAL A 39 -3.12 -11.01 -9.15
C VAL A 39 -2.60 -12.43 -9.39
N LYS A 40 -3.44 -13.45 -9.22
CA LYS A 40 -3.08 -14.83 -9.58
C LYS A 40 -2.69 -14.94 -11.06
N GLY A 41 -3.53 -14.43 -11.96
CA GLY A 41 -3.26 -14.44 -13.40
C GLY A 41 -2.03 -13.62 -13.82
N MET A 42 -1.72 -12.53 -13.10
CA MET A 42 -0.47 -11.78 -13.31
C MET A 42 0.75 -12.58 -12.85
N LEU A 43 0.67 -13.23 -11.69
CA LEU A 43 1.76 -14.06 -11.19
C LEU A 43 2.01 -15.26 -12.10
N ASP A 44 0.97 -15.98 -12.51
CA ASP A 44 1.10 -17.14 -13.38
C ASP A 44 1.82 -16.78 -14.69
N LYS A 45 1.56 -15.57 -15.23
CA LYS A 45 2.29 -15.04 -16.39
C LYS A 45 3.76 -14.76 -16.07
N VAL A 46 4.05 -14.08 -14.95
CA VAL A 46 5.44 -13.73 -14.58
C VAL A 46 6.27 -14.98 -14.29
N PHE A 47 5.73 -15.91 -13.50
CA PHE A 47 6.43 -17.14 -13.13
C PHE A 47 6.51 -18.14 -14.30
N GLY A 48 5.48 -18.17 -15.15
CA GLY A 48 5.48 -18.96 -16.39
C GLY A 48 6.58 -18.55 -17.37
N LEU A 49 6.96 -17.26 -17.42
CA LEU A 49 8.07 -16.78 -18.25
C LEU A 49 9.45 -17.27 -17.79
N VAL A 50 9.60 -17.61 -16.51
CA VAL A 50 10.84 -18.13 -15.92
C VAL A 50 10.82 -19.66 -15.75
N GLY A 51 9.79 -20.33 -16.28
CA GLY A 51 9.63 -21.79 -16.21
C GLY A 51 9.24 -22.32 -14.83
N ILE A 52 8.77 -21.46 -13.93
CA ILE A 52 8.35 -21.84 -12.58
C ILE A 52 6.82 -21.92 -12.55
N THR A 53 6.27 -23.11 -12.32
CA THR A 53 4.85 -23.28 -12.03
C THR A 53 4.63 -23.19 -10.53
N LEU A 54 4.21 -22.03 -10.05
CA LEU A 54 3.76 -21.86 -8.67
C LEU A 54 2.27 -22.16 -8.58
N GLU A 55 1.90 -23.23 -7.90
CA GLU A 55 0.52 -23.41 -7.43
C GLU A 55 0.23 -22.36 -6.35
N LEU A 56 -0.29 -21.22 -6.80
CA LEU A 56 -0.74 -20.11 -5.96
C LEU A 56 -2.14 -20.41 -5.47
N ASP A 57 -2.21 -21.22 -4.44
CA ASP A 57 -3.43 -21.55 -3.69
C ASP A 57 -3.30 -21.10 -2.23
N GLY A 58 -4.46 -20.78 -1.65
CA GLY A 58 -4.66 -20.51 -0.24
C GLY A 58 -3.70 -19.46 0.30
N MET A 59 -2.90 -19.86 1.28
CA MET A 59 -2.03 -18.95 2.02
C MET A 59 -0.97 -18.27 1.15
N LYS A 60 -0.49 -18.91 0.08
CA LYS A 60 0.53 -18.32 -0.81
C LYS A 60 -0.03 -17.14 -1.59
N LEU A 61 -1.26 -17.27 -2.09
CA LEU A 61 -1.94 -16.19 -2.82
C LEU A 61 -2.25 -15.00 -1.91
N VAL A 62 -2.66 -15.28 -0.66
CA VAL A 62 -2.87 -14.25 0.37
C VAL A 62 -1.56 -13.53 0.71
N LEU A 63 -0.45 -14.25 0.80
CA LEU A 63 0.87 -13.68 1.08
C LEU A 63 1.33 -12.76 -0.06
N PHE A 64 1.08 -13.13 -1.31
CA PHE A 64 1.34 -12.22 -2.43
C PHE A 64 0.42 -11.00 -2.43
N HIS A 65 -0.86 -11.16 -2.09
CA HIS A 65 -1.79 -10.03 -1.95
C HIS A 65 -1.35 -9.04 -0.88
N SER A 66 -0.85 -9.52 0.25
CA SER A 66 -0.37 -8.62 1.31
C SER A 66 0.86 -7.83 0.87
N VAL A 67 1.72 -8.41 0.03
CA VAL A 67 2.84 -7.70 -0.60
C VAL A 67 2.34 -6.61 -1.56
N VAL A 68 1.39 -6.93 -2.44
CA VAL A 68 0.79 -5.95 -3.37
C VAL A 68 0.11 -4.81 -2.60
N PHE A 69 -0.67 -5.15 -1.57
CA PHE A 69 -1.29 -4.16 -0.68
C PHE A 69 -0.25 -3.28 0.01
N GLY A 70 0.81 -3.86 0.56
CA GLY A 70 1.90 -3.14 1.21
C GLY A 70 2.59 -2.15 0.26
N LEU A 71 2.84 -2.54 -0.99
CA LEU A 71 3.41 -1.64 -2.01
C LEU A 71 2.49 -0.46 -2.33
N LEU A 72 1.19 -0.72 -2.54
CA LEU A 72 0.22 0.33 -2.84
C LEU A 72 0.01 1.28 -1.66
N LEU A 73 -0.02 0.75 -0.43
CA LEU A 73 -0.09 1.54 0.79
C LEU A 73 1.16 2.39 0.98
N TYR A 74 2.36 1.83 0.73
CA TYR A 74 3.62 2.57 0.78
C TYR A 74 3.62 3.74 -0.20
N LEU A 75 3.23 3.53 -1.46
CA LEU A 75 3.15 4.58 -2.46
C LEU A 75 2.15 5.67 -2.04
N SER A 76 0.97 5.26 -1.56
CA SER A 76 -0.05 6.19 -1.07
C SER A 76 0.45 7.02 0.13
N ALA A 77 1.06 6.36 1.12
CA ALA A 77 1.62 7.02 2.29
C ALA A 77 2.76 7.98 1.91
N LYS A 78 3.62 7.61 0.95
CA LYS A 78 4.70 8.48 0.45
C LYS A 78 4.15 9.76 -0.17
N TYR A 79 3.08 9.68 -0.95
CA TYR A 79 2.44 10.87 -1.54
C TYR A 79 1.74 11.72 -0.47
N LEU A 80 1.00 11.09 0.45
CA LEU A 80 0.24 11.80 1.49
C LEU A 80 1.14 12.45 2.55
N LEU A 81 2.24 11.80 2.93
CA LEU A 81 3.20 12.29 3.91
C LEU A 81 4.32 13.14 3.30
N GLY A 82 4.40 13.24 1.97
CA GLY A 82 5.39 14.07 1.26
C GLY A 82 5.50 15.50 1.80
N PRO A 83 4.38 16.22 2.05
CA PRO A 83 4.40 17.56 2.65
C PRO A 83 5.01 17.61 4.05
N VAL A 84 4.74 16.58 4.89
CA VAL A 84 5.28 16.48 6.25
C VAL A 84 6.81 16.28 6.20
N VAL A 85 7.27 15.37 5.34
CA VAL A 85 8.70 15.10 5.16
C VAL A 85 9.43 16.32 4.57
N GLY A 86 8.77 17.07 3.68
CA GLY A 86 9.32 18.31 3.13
C GLY A 86 9.53 19.41 4.18
N LEU A 87 8.64 19.50 5.17
CA LEU A 87 8.77 20.44 6.30
C LEU A 87 9.84 20.01 7.30
N LEU A 88 10.05 18.71 7.50
CA LEU A 88 11.08 18.17 8.40
C LEU A 88 12.51 18.24 7.82
N LYS A 89 12.64 18.31 6.49
CA LYS A 89 13.94 18.40 5.80
C LYS A 89 14.43 19.83 5.60
N LYS A 90 13.61 20.84 5.88
CA LYS A 90 13.98 22.26 5.86
C LYS A 90 14.49 22.70 7.22
#